data_AF-A0A1Y4AUF5-F1
#
_entry.id   AF-A0A1Y4AUF5-F1
#
_cell.length_a   1.000
_cell.length_b   1.000
_cell.length_c   1.000
_cell.angle_alpha   90.00
_cell.angle_beta   90.00
_cell.angle_gamma   90.00
#
_symmetry.space_group_name_H-M   'P 1'
#
loop_
_entity.id
_entity.type
_entity.pdbx_description
1 polymer ?
#
loop_
_entity_poly.entity_id
_entity_poly.type
_entity_poly.pdbx_seq_one_letter_code
_entity_poly.pdbx_strand_id
1 'polypeptide(L)'
;MYNNVAGFASTPTKNISFIPSVTIAPKEHYGEIINGKVKIRIYDFSKGKGQSAIEAVARLDAGALPHLQNLLAASYYAGRDLRYPDNKYPESKIFGEPMASGPYQGLCQMTKLEFVWTESKKVWGISISNGYAKKVKTKTGGYMAASGTYKETKKGFFSLPTPKLAECLKNCADYFLLKKIEVGVMEHNLAEWEKKEKEERAAFRQNATAMPQQYQAAPPQNPPGAKNYRLMITSNFRRDQNGYYYCECSMKGHGFLLYFNKFPENPFPMNKEIVLPIMIIDNRCYWASP
;
A
#
# COMPACT_ATOMS: atom_id res chain seq x y z
N MET A 1 -27.86 1.65 11.41
CA MET A 1 -26.53 1.28 10.87
C MET A 1 -26.67 0.04 10.00
N TYR A 2 -27.14 0.19 8.76
CA TYR A 2 -27.12 -0.95 7.82
C TYR A 2 -25.71 -1.07 7.27
N ASN A 3 -25.12 -2.22 7.59
CA ASN A 3 -23.74 -2.60 7.29
C ASN A 3 -23.49 -2.60 5.78
N ASN A 4 -22.34 -2.08 5.36
CA ASN A 4 -21.80 -2.18 3.99
C ASN A 4 -21.47 -3.64 3.60
N VAL A 5 -22.45 -4.55 3.63
CA VAL A 5 -22.27 -5.94 3.21
C VAL A 5 -22.50 -5.99 1.71
N ALA A 6 -21.42 -6.14 0.93
CA ALA A 6 -21.49 -6.24 -0.52
C ALA A 6 -21.70 -7.69 -1.00
N GLY A 7 -21.35 -8.67 -0.18
CA GLY A 7 -21.56 -10.09 -0.47
C GLY A 7 -22.01 -10.85 0.76
N PHE A 8 -22.98 -11.75 0.58
CA PHE A 8 -23.51 -12.58 1.66
C PHE A 8 -23.92 -13.95 1.15
N ALA A 9 -23.68 -14.97 1.97
CA ALA A 9 -24.27 -16.29 1.81
C ALA A 9 -24.43 -16.96 3.18
N SER A 10 -25.40 -17.86 3.27
CA SER A 10 -25.72 -18.58 4.50
C SER A 10 -26.07 -20.03 4.24
N THR A 11 -25.75 -20.86 5.21
CA THR A 11 -26.30 -22.21 5.39
C THR A 11 -27.10 -22.24 6.71
N PRO A 12 -27.77 -23.34 7.06
CA PRO A 12 -28.49 -23.45 8.33
C PRO A 12 -27.61 -23.23 9.57
N THR A 13 -26.29 -23.37 9.46
CA THR A 13 -25.36 -23.32 10.60
C THR A 13 -24.23 -22.30 10.45
N LYS A 14 -24.12 -21.64 9.30
CA LYS A 14 -23.01 -20.73 9.00
C LYS A 14 -23.46 -19.56 8.16
N ASN A 15 -22.77 -18.43 8.27
CA ASN A 15 -22.82 -17.39 7.28
C ASN A 15 -21.42 -16.91 6.90
N ILE A 16 -21.31 -16.37 5.69
CA ILE A 16 -20.16 -15.63 5.23
C ILE A 16 -20.61 -14.25 4.77
N SER A 17 -19.85 -13.22 5.11
CA SER A 17 -20.09 -11.83 4.72
C SER A 17 -18.82 -11.21 4.14
N PHE A 18 -18.97 -10.49 3.03
CA PHE A 18 -17.94 -9.67 2.40
C PHE A 18 -18.33 -8.20 2.62
N ILE A 19 -17.51 -7.50 3.38
CA ILE A 19 -17.83 -6.16 3.89
C ILE A 19 -16.71 -5.23 3.43
N PRO A 20 -16.84 -4.58 2.27
CA PRO A 20 -15.87 -3.61 1.82
C PRO A 20 -15.89 -2.35 2.69
N SER A 21 -14.71 -1.76 2.82
CA SER A 21 -14.47 -0.52 3.54
C SER A 21 -13.34 0.22 2.84
N VAL A 22 -13.42 1.54 2.86
CA VAL A 22 -12.38 2.41 2.32
C VAL A 22 -11.96 3.40 3.38
N THR A 23 -10.68 3.71 3.41
CA THR A 23 -10.17 4.91 4.06
C THR A 23 -9.43 5.73 3.01
N ILE A 24 -9.24 7.02 3.27
CA ILE A 24 -8.30 7.82 2.47
C ILE A 24 -6.93 7.15 2.61
N ALA A 25 -6.25 6.93 1.49
CA ALA A 25 -4.92 6.35 1.50
C ALA A 25 -3.94 7.33 2.19
N PRO A 26 -3.00 6.83 3.00
CA PRO A 26 -1.93 7.67 3.55
C PRO A 26 -1.17 8.35 2.42
N LYS A 27 -0.71 9.59 2.63
CA LYS A 27 0.09 10.34 1.62
C LYS A 27 1.35 9.58 1.16
N GLU A 28 1.81 8.63 1.95
CA GLU A 28 2.97 7.78 1.70
C GLU A 28 2.69 6.67 0.67
N HIS A 29 1.41 6.36 0.40
CA HIS A 29 0.98 5.38 -0.59
C HIS A 29 0.71 6.08 -1.93
N TYR A 30 1.80 6.50 -2.59
CA TYR A 30 1.76 7.20 -3.88
C TYR A 30 0.88 6.49 -4.92
N GLY A 31 -0.02 7.24 -5.57
CA GLY A 31 -0.98 6.72 -6.56
C GLY A 31 -2.25 6.08 -5.99
N GLU A 32 -2.28 5.72 -4.69
CA GLU A 32 -3.50 5.24 -4.05
C GLU A 32 -4.28 6.42 -3.46
N ILE A 33 -5.57 6.55 -3.82
CA ILE A 33 -6.47 7.57 -3.24
C ILE A 33 -7.27 6.98 -2.08
N ILE A 34 -7.70 5.73 -2.28
CA ILE A 34 -8.42 4.96 -1.30
C ILE A 34 -7.61 3.72 -0.95
N ASN A 35 -7.49 3.45 0.35
CA ASN A 35 -7.04 2.16 0.84
C ASN A 35 -8.27 1.29 1.06
N GLY A 36 -8.62 0.50 0.04
CA GLY A 36 -9.76 -0.41 0.08
C GLY A 36 -9.40 -1.72 0.79
N LYS A 37 -10.22 -2.13 1.76
CA LYS A 37 -10.14 -3.43 2.43
C LYS A 37 -11.50 -4.13 2.38
N VAL A 38 -11.51 -5.42 2.09
CA VAL A 38 -12.69 -6.28 2.24
C VAL A 38 -12.55 -7.10 3.51
N LYS A 39 -13.40 -6.83 4.51
CA LYS A 39 -13.53 -7.70 5.67
C LYS A 39 -14.36 -8.91 5.26
N ILE A 40 -13.74 -10.09 5.28
CA ILE A 40 -14.41 -11.37 5.09
C ILE A 40 -14.65 -11.96 6.47
N ARG A 41 -15.91 -12.18 6.82
CA ARG A 41 -16.31 -12.78 8.10
C ARG A 41 -17.01 -14.09 7.83
N ILE A 42 -16.57 -15.15 8.50
CA ILE A 42 -17.30 -16.42 8.62
C ILE A 42 -17.81 -16.52 10.05
N TYR A 43 -19.12 -16.61 10.21
CA TYR A 43 -19.75 -16.86 11.49
C TYR A 43 -20.32 -18.28 11.50
N ASP A 44 -19.76 -19.14 12.34
CA ASP A 44 -20.14 -20.54 12.48
C ASP A 44 -20.86 -20.75 13.81
N PHE A 45 -22.15 -21.05 13.74
CA PHE A 45 -23.01 -21.30 14.90
C PHE A 45 -23.48 -22.76 14.93
N SER A 46 -22.75 -23.67 14.28
CA SER A 46 -22.99 -25.12 14.33
C SER A 46 -22.96 -25.71 15.73
N LYS A 47 -22.22 -25.08 16.66
CA LYS A 47 -22.14 -25.47 18.08
C LYS A 47 -23.04 -24.64 19.00
N GLY A 48 -23.97 -23.85 18.43
CA GLY A 48 -24.83 -22.93 19.16
C GLY A 48 -24.58 -21.47 18.82
N LYS A 49 -25.51 -20.61 19.26
CA LYS A 49 -25.46 -19.15 19.05
C LYS A 49 -24.76 -18.45 20.24
N GLY A 50 -24.48 -17.17 20.10
CA GLY A 50 -23.90 -16.36 21.18
C GLY A 50 -22.44 -16.73 21.45
N GLN A 51 -22.10 -17.02 22.70
CA GLN A 51 -20.71 -17.29 23.13
C GLN A 51 -20.13 -18.58 22.52
N SER A 52 -21.00 -19.52 22.09
CA SER A 52 -20.58 -20.77 21.46
C SER A 52 -20.29 -20.64 19.97
N ALA A 53 -20.65 -19.52 19.35
CA ALA A 53 -20.42 -19.29 17.94
C ALA A 53 -18.97 -18.86 17.68
N ILE A 54 -18.41 -19.36 16.59
CA ILE A 54 -17.05 -19.03 16.15
C ILE A 54 -17.16 -17.93 15.10
N GLU A 55 -16.62 -16.76 15.41
CA GLU A 55 -16.41 -15.69 14.44
C GLU A 55 -14.94 -15.70 13.98
N ALA A 56 -14.71 -16.04 12.71
CA ALA A 56 -13.41 -15.95 12.06
C ALA A 56 -13.42 -14.80 11.04
N VAL A 57 -12.41 -13.94 11.07
CA VAL A 57 -12.36 -12.71 10.26
C VAL A 57 -11.02 -12.56 9.56
N ALA A 58 -11.05 -12.24 8.27
CA ALA A 58 -9.90 -11.84 7.48
C ALA A 58 -10.13 -10.47 6.84
N ARG A 59 -9.03 -9.80 6.49
CA ARG A 59 -9.05 -8.54 5.73
C ARG A 59 -8.21 -8.72 4.48
N LEU A 60 -8.91 -8.75 3.35
CA LEU A 60 -8.34 -8.81 2.02
C LEU A 60 -8.09 -7.39 1.51
N ASP A 61 -6.93 -7.14 0.90
CA ASP A 61 -6.65 -5.84 0.27
C ASP A 61 -7.41 -5.72 -1.06
N ALA A 62 -7.89 -4.52 -1.40
CA ALA A 62 -8.60 -4.31 -2.67
C ALA A 62 -7.79 -4.75 -3.90
N GLY A 63 -6.46 -4.58 -3.87
CA GLY A 63 -5.56 -5.05 -4.92
C GLY A 63 -5.55 -6.56 -5.14
N ALA A 64 -6.05 -7.37 -4.20
CA ALA A 64 -6.18 -8.81 -4.36
C ALA A 64 -7.45 -9.23 -5.15
N LEU A 65 -8.45 -8.35 -5.28
CA LEU A 65 -9.70 -8.70 -5.97
C LEU A 65 -9.51 -9.07 -7.45
N PRO A 66 -8.71 -8.33 -8.26
CA PRO A 66 -8.46 -8.72 -9.65
C PRO A 66 -7.76 -10.08 -9.77
N HIS A 67 -6.85 -10.40 -8.84
CA HIS A 67 -6.18 -11.71 -8.81
C HIS A 67 -7.17 -12.84 -8.54
N LEU A 68 -8.06 -12.65 -7.56
CA LEU A 68 -9.11 -13.64 -7.27
C LEU A 68 -10.08 -13.78 -8.44
N GLN A 69 -10.53 -12.68 -9.06
CA GLN A 69 -11.42 -12.73 -10.22
C GLN A 69 -10.80 -13.48 -11.41
N ASN A 70 -9.53 -13.22 -11.70
CA ASN A 70 -8.79 -13.94 -12.74
C ASN A 70 -8.64 -15.42 -12.40
N LEU A 71 -8.35 -15.75 -11.14
CA LEU A 71 -8.27 -17.14 -10.68
C LEU A 71 -9.62 -17.87 -10.83
N LEU A 72 -10.74 -17.19 -10.51
CA LEU A 72 -12.09 -17.72 -10.71
C LEU A 72 -12.38 -17.98 -12.20
N ALA A 73 -12.02 -17.06 -13.08
CA ALA A 73 -12.19 -17.25 -14.53
C ALA A 73 -11.33 -18.42 -15.05
N ALA A 74 -10.07 -18.50 -14.60
CA ALA A 74 -9.15 -19.57 -14.95
C ALA A 74 -9.65 -20.95 -14.49
N SER A 75 -10.35 -21.04 -13.34
CA SER A 75 -10.89 -22.34 -12.88
C SER A 75 -11.95 -22.97 -13.80
N TYR A 76 -12.52 -22.21 -14.75
CA TYR A 76 -13.49 -22.71 -15.74
C TYR A 76 -12.87 -23.11 -17.08
N TYR A 77 -11.70 -22.59 -17.42
CA TYR A 77 -10.98 -22.91 -18.65
C TYR A 77 -9.83 -23.84 -18.29
N ALA A 78 -9.45 -24.79 -19.16
CA ALA A 78 -8.36 -25.73 -18.87
C ALA A 78 -6.97 -25.08 -18.63
N GLY A 79 -6.88 -23.75 -18.58
CA GLY A 79 -5.69 -22.98 -18.24
C GLY A 79 -5.58 -22.75 -16.74
N ARG A 80 -4.57 -23.35 -16.12
CA ARG A 80 -4.15 -23.01 -14.75
C ARG A 80 -3.58 -21.59 -14.73
N ASP A 81 -3.94 -20.77 -13.75
CA ASP A 81 -3.13 -19.58 -13.45
C ASP A 81 -1.76 -20.09 -12.97
N LEU A 82 -0.71 -19.84 -13.76
CA LEU A 82 0.65 -20.30 -13.45
C LEU A 82 1.18 -19.76 -12.10
N ARG A 83 0.58 -18.69 -11.57
CA ARG A 83 0.91 -18.14 -10.24
C ARG A 83 0.28 -18.94 -9.10
N TYR A 84 -0.76 -19.72 -9.39
CA TYR A 84 -1.50 -20.54 -8.43
C TYR A 84 -1.69 -21.95 -8.99
N PRO A 85 -0.60 -22.73 -9.17
CA PRO A 85 -0.63 -24.03 -9.84
C PRO A 85 -1.55 -25.06 -9.17
N ASP A 86 -1.87 -24.83 -7.89
CA ASP A 86 -2.77 -25.65 -7.06
C ASP A 86 -4.22 -25.10 -6.99
N ASN A 87 -4.58 -24.11 -7.82
CA ASN A 87 -5.86 -23.40 -7.79
C ASN A 87 -6.23 -22.85 -6.40
N LYS A 88 -5.20 -22.37 -5.70
CA LYS A 88 -5.26 -21.93 -4.32
C LYS A 88 -4.72 -20.51 -4.22
N TYR A 89 -5.49 -19.63 -3.60
CA TYR A 89 -5.04 -18.30 -3.19
C TYR A 89 -4.79 -18.31 -1.67
N PRO A 90 -3.52 -18.36 -1.22
CA PRO A 90 -3.19 -18.23 0.19
C PRO A 90 -2.80 -16.79 0.55
N GLU A 91 -3.28 -16.32 1.69
CA GLU A 91 -2.85 -15.06 2.28
C GLU A 91 -2.58 -15.26 3.77
N SER A 92 -1.47 -14.71 4.25
CA SER A 92 -1.08 -14.78 5.66
C SER A 92 -0.55 -13.44 6.10
N LYS A 93 -1.16 -12.87 7.14
CA LYS A 93 -0.81 -11.56 7.67
C LYS A 93 -0.63 -11.62 9.18
N ILE A 94 0.47 -11.04 9.64
CA ILE A 94 0.79 -10.85 11.05
C ILE A 94 0.71 -9.35 11.37
N PHE A 95 0.09 -9.00 12.50
CA PHE A 95 -0.31 -7.63 12.80
C PHE A 95 0.11 -7.20 14.20
N GLY A 96 0.27 -5.89 14.35
CA GLY A 96 0.46 -5.24 15.65
C GLY A 96 1.77 -5.61 16.33
N GLU A 97 1.82 -5.28 17.61
CA GLU A 97 2.93 -5.56 18.51
C GLU A 97 2.64 -6.81 19.35
N PRO A 98 3.68 -7.46 19.90
CA PRO A 98 3.50 -8.64 20.73
C PRO A 98 2.59 -8.35 21.93
N MET A 99 1.73 -9.31 22.28
CA MET A 99 0.87 -9.20 23.46
C MET A 99 1.73 -9.04 24.72
N ALA A 100 1.44 -8.02 25.52
CA ALA A 100 2.18 -7.73 26.74
C ALA A 100 1.94 -8.74 27.86
N SER A 101 0.76 -9.37 27.89
CA SER A 101 0.34 -10.32 28.93
C SER A 101 -0.67 -11.35 28.40
N GLY A 102 -0.97 -12.37 29.22
CA GLY A 102 -1.98 -13.40 28.94
C GLY A 102 -1.43 -14.64 28.22
N PRO A 103 -2.32 -15.56 27.79
CA PRO A 103 -1.93 -16.88 27.27
C PRO A 103 -1.14 -16.83 25.94
N TYR A 104 -1.13 -15.66 25.28
CA TYR A 104 -0.41 -15.43 24.02
C TYR A 104 0.68 -14.35 24.17
N GLN A 105 1.16 -14.10 25.40
CA GLN A 105 2.23 -13.15 25.68
C GLN A 105 3.43 -13.37 24.75
N GLY A 106 3.98 -12.28 24.20
CA GLY A 106 5.11 -12.30 23.27
C GLY A 106 4.76 -12.73 21.84
N LEU A 107 3.49 -13.04 21.54
CA LEU A 107 3.02 -13.35 20.19
C LEU A 107 2.20 -12.18 19.63
N CYS A 108 2.20 -12.04 18.30
CA CYS A 108 1.39 -11.06 17.57
C CYS A 108 0.16 -11.75 16.97
N GLN A 109 -0.92 -10.99 16.79
CA GLN A 109 -2.11 -11.48 16.09
C GLN A 109 -1.76 -11.86 14.66
N MET A 110 -2.28 -12.99 14.21
CA MET A 110 -2.07 -13.49 12.86
C MET A 110 -3.38 -14.02 12.27
N THR A 111 -3.58 -13.77 10.98
CA THR A 111 -4.69 -14.32 10.21
C THR A 111 -4.15 -15.05 8.98
N LYS A 112 -4.73 -16.21 8.70
CA LYS A 112 -4.56 -16.95 7.45
C LYS A 112 -5.90 -16.99 6.73
N LEU A 113 -5.91 -16.62 5.46
CA LEU A 113 -7.06 -16.66 4.55
C LEU A 113 -6.69 -17.54 3.36
N GLU A 114 -7.64 -18.37 2.93
CA GLU A 114 -7.41 -19.26 1.80
C GLU A 114 -8.67 -19.43 0.97
N PHE A 115 -8.52 -19.34 -0.35
CA PHE A 115 -9.53 -19.76 -1.33
C PHE A 115 -8.99 -20.95 -2.10
N VAL A 116 -9.77 -22.03 -2.18
CA VAL A 116 -9.38 -23.27 -2.88
C VAL A 116 -10.52 -23.75 -3.77
N TRP A 117 -10.22 -23.97 -5.05
CA TRP A 117 -11.17 -24.64 -5.94
C TRP A 117 -11.19 -26.14 -5.68
N THR A 118 -12.39 -26.72 -5.52
CA THR A 118 -12.58 -28.17 -5.43
C THR A 118 -13.31 -28.67 -6.67
N GLU A 119 -12.55 -29.20 -7.63
CA GLU A 119 -13.05 -29.66 -8.93
C GLU A 119 -14.21 -30.66 -8.79
N SER A 120 -14.04 -31.69 -7.96
CA SER A 120 -15.04 -32.75 -7.78
C SER A 120 -16.39 -32.26 -7.26
N LYS A 121 -16.40 -31.14 -6.52
CA LYS A 121 -17.60 -30.54 -5.95
C LYS A 121 -18.05 -29.28 -6.68
N LYS A 122 -17.26 -28.79 -7.64
CA LYS A 122 -17.46 -27.53 -8.37
C LYS A 122 -17.75 -26.34 -7.45
N VAL A 123 -17.02 -26.26 -6.34
CA VAL A 123 -17.16 -25.17 -5.35
C VAL A 123 -15.80 -24.62 -4.91
N TRP A 124 -15.80 -23.36 -4.50
CA TRP A 124 -14.72 -22.70 -3.81
C TRP A 124 -14.85 -22.90 -2.30
N GLY A 125 -13.85 -23.49 -1.68
CA GLY A 125 -13.66 -23.51 -0.23
C GLY A 125 -12.95 -22.25 0.24
N ILE A 126 -13.53 -21.56 1.23
CA ILE A 126 -12.98 -20.35 1.84
C ILE A 126 -12.70 -20.67 3.29
N SER A 127 -11.44 -20.60 3.70
CA SER A 127 -11.04 -20.83 5.09
C SER A 127 -10.38 -19.61 5.70
N ILE A 128 -10.75 -19.32 6.95
CA ILE A 128 -10.13 -18.28 7.76
C ILE A 128 -9.65 -18.92 9.05
N SER A 129 -8.38 -18.74 9.37
CA SER A 129 -7.80 -19.15 10.63
C SER A 129 -7.22 -17.91 11.32
N ASN A 130 -7.70 -17.63 12.53
CA ASN A 130 -7.20 -16.55 13.38
C ASN A 130 -6.44 -17.14 14.57
N GLY A 131 -5.35 -16.49 14.94
CA GLY A 131 -4.51 -16.93 16.03
C GLY A 131 -3.39 -15.97 16.33
N TYR A 132 -2.30 -16.52 16.87
CA TYR A 132 -1.14 -15.76 17.29
C TYR A 132 0.14 -16.44 16.81
N ALA A 133 1.16 -15.67 16.47
CA ALA A 133 2.47 -16.19 16.06
C ALA A 133 3.60 -15.25 16.47
N LYS A 134 4.83 -15.75 16.50
CA LYS A 134 6.01 -14.91 16.74
C LYS A 134 6.31 -14.09 15.48
N LYS A 135 6.36 -12.77 15.61
CA LYS A 135 6.68 -11.84 14.52
C LYS A 135 8.19 -11.79 14.31
N VAL A 136 8.63 -11.96 13.07
CA VAL A 136 10.03 -11.85 12.66
C VAL A 136 10.15 -10.91 11.47
N LYS A 137 11.22 -10.12 11.46
CA LYS A 137 11.51 -9.19 10.35
C LYS A 137 12.05 -9.98 9.16
N THR A 138 11.55 -9.69 7.96
CA THR A 138 12.04 -10.29 6.72
C THR A 138 13.32 -9.57 6.27
N LYS A 139 14.11 -10.24 5.42
CA LYS A 139 15.31 -9.62 4.79
C LYS A 139 14.97 -8.37 3.99
N THR A 140 13.73 -8.27 3.48
CA THR A 140 13.20 -7.15 2.70
C THR A 140 12.57 -6.04 3.56
N GLY A 141 12.69 -6.10 4.88
CA GLY A 141 12.22 -5.06 5.81
C GLY A 141 10.77 -5.21 6.28
N GLY A 142 10.01 -6.14 5.71
CA GLY A 142 8.65 -6.49 6.16
C GLY A 142 8.63 -7.38 7.39
N TYR A 143 7.45 -7.88 7.76
CA TYR A 143 7.27 -8.81 8.88
C TYR A 143 6.51 -10.06 8.43
N MET A 144 6.90 -11.21 8.98
CA MET A 144 6.20 -12.47 8.79
C MET A 144 6.13 -13.25 10.10
N ALA A 145 5.33 -14.32 10.12
CA ALA A 145 5.31 -15.25 11.22
C ALA A 145 6.52 -16.19 11.17
N ALA A 146 7.18 -16.41 12.31
CA ALA A 146 8.20 -17.44 12.43
C ALA A 146 7.58 -18.83 12.22
N SER A 147 8.27 -19.67 11.45
CA SER A 147 7.83 -21.04 11.18
C SER A 147 7.57 -21.81 12.47
N GLY A 148 6.51 -22.63 12.49
CA GLY A 148 6.13 -23.44 13.65
C GLY A 148 5.54 -22.69 14.85
N THR A 149 5.45 -21.35 14.83
CA THR A 149 4.99 -20.58 16.00
C THR A 149 3.49 -20.26 16.02
N TYR A 150 2.76 -20.58 14.94
CA TYR A 150 1.35 -20.23 14.82
C TYR A 150 0.47 -21.09 15.75
N LYS A 151 -0.23 -20.42 16.66
CA LYS A 151 -1.23 -20.99 17.55
C LYS A 151 -2.62 -20.55 17.09
N GLU A 152 -3.34 -21.47 16.44
CA GLU A 152 -4.73 -21.24 16.01
C GLU A 152 -5.66 -21.11 17.22
N THR A 153 -6.61 -20.17 17.13
CA THR A 153 -7.62 -19.92 18.18
C THR A 153 -9.04 -20.00 17.65
N LYS A 154 -9.25 -19.60 16.40
CA LYS A 154 -10.55 -19.64 15.72
C LYS A 154 -10.34 -20.09 14.29
N LYS A 155 -11.24 -20.93 13.79
CA LYS A 155 -11.23 -21.38 12.40
C LYS A 155 -12.64 -21.39 11.86
N GLY A 156 -12.82 -20.73 10.73
CA GLY A 156 -14.05 -20.72 9.95
C GLY A 156 -13.84 -21.33 8.57
N PHE A 157 -14.86 -22.02 8.07
CA PHE A 157 -14.87 -22.55 6.71
C PHE A 157 -16.25 -22.40 6.09
N PHE A 158 -16.31 -21.92 4.85
CA PHE A 158 -17.53 -21.79 4.06
C PHE A 158 -17.26 -22.22 2.61
N SER A 159 -18.23 -22.85 1.96
CA SER A 159 -18.14 -23.21 0.54
C SER A 159 -19.12 -22.40 -0.29
N LEU A 160 -18.68 -21.91 -1.45
CA LEU A 160 -19.51 -21.17 -2.40
C LEU A 160 -19.37 -21.75 -3.80
N PRO A 161 -20.46 -21.85 -4.58
CA PRO A 161 -20.35 -22.07 -6.02
C PRO A 161 -19.70 -20.84 -6.67
N THR A 162 -18.98 -21.03 -7.78
CA THR A 162 -18.23 -19.93 -8.41
C THR A 162 -19.09 -18.73 -8.79
N PRO A 163 -20.32 -18.86 -9.33
CA PRO A 163 -21.16 -17.70 -9.62
C PRO A 163 -21.41 -16.84 -8.37
N LYS A 164 -21.63 -17.47 -7.21
CA LYS A 164 -21.89 -16.74 -5.97
C LYS A 164 -20.63 -16.06 -5.43
N LEU A 165 -19.48 -16.72 -5.51
CA LEU A 165 -18.22 -16.09 -5.13
C LEU A 165 -17.87 -14.92 -6.06
N ALA A 166 -18.05 -15.10 -7.37
CA ALA A 166 -17.83 -14.05 -8.37
C ALA A 166 -18.71 -12.82 -8.11
N GLU A 167 -20.00 -13.04 -7.81
CA GLU A 167 -20.94 -11.98 -7.41
C GLU A 167 -20.44 -11.22 -6.18
N CYS A 168 -20.07 -11.92 -5.10
CA CYS A 168 -19.55 -11.30 -3.87
C CYS A 168 -18.29 -10.46 -4.13
N LEU A 169 -17.36 -10.95 -4.94
CA LEU A 169 -16.13 -10.24 -5.29
C LEU A 169 -16.41 -9.03 -6.20
N LYS A 170 -17.29 -9.18 -7.18
CA LYS A 170 -17.72 -8.11 -8.07
C LYS A 170 -18.39 -6.98 -7.30
N ASN A 171 -19.32 -7.29 -6.39
CA ASN A 171 -19.98 -6.26 -5.59
C ASN A 171 -18.99 -5.49 -4.70
N CYS A 172 -17.92 -6.13 -4.21
CA CYS A 172 -16.85 -5.44 -3.49
C CYS A 172 -16.05 -4.50 -4.43
N ALA A 173 -15.74 -4.97 -5.64
CA ALA A 173 -15.04 -4.17 -6.64
C ALA A 173 -15.87 -2.95 -7.08
N ASP A 174 -17.16 -3.16 -7.36
CA ASP A 174 -18.13 -2.11 -7.71
C ASP A 174 -18.24 -1.08 -6.58
N TYR A 175 -18.29 -1.53 -5.32
CA TYR A 175 -18.26 -0.62 -4.16
C TYR A 175 -17.00 0.26 -4.15
N PHE A 176 -15.82 -0.31 -4.39
CA PHE A 176 -14.58 0.47 -4.44
C PHE A 176 -14.55 1.43 -5.62
N LEU A 177 -15.08 1.04 -6.78
CA LEU A 177 -15.20 1.90 -7.95
C LEU A 177 -16.10 3.11 -7.64
N LEU A 178 -17.29 2.87 -7.07
CA LEU A 178 -18.20 3.95 -6.67
C LEU A 178 -17.54 4.90 -5.67
N LYS A 179 -16.79 4.37 -4.70
CA LYS A 179 -16.03 5.20 -3.76
C LYS A 179 -14.90 5.99 -4.40
N LYS A 180 -14.25 5.47 -5.44
CA LYS A 180 -13.28 6.24 -6.25
C LYS A 180 -13.96 7.38 -7.01
N ILE A 181 -15.13 7.14 -7.58
CA ILE A 181 -15.93 8.16 -8.28
C ILE A 181 -16.38 9.25 -7.31
N GLU A 182 -16.88 8.90 -6.13
CA GLU A 182 -17.30 9.87 -5.10
C GLU A 182 -16.18 10.81 -4.66
N VAL A 183 -14.93 10.32 -4.61
CA VAL A 183 -13.75 11.15 -4.29
C VAL A 183 -13.14 11.83 -5.51
N GLY A 184 -13.82 11.77 -6.67
CA GLY A 184 -13.47 12.53 -7.87
C GLY A 184 -12.56 11.82 -8.87
N VAL A 185 -12.50 10.48 -8.89
CA VAL A 185 -11.77 9.72 -9.92
C VAL A 185 -12.74 9.22 -10.97
N MET A 186 -12.60 9.70 -12.20
CA MET A 186 -13.47 9.39 -13.33
C MET A 186 -12.60 9.05 -14.55
N GLU A 187 -13.10 8.30 -15.53
CA GLU A 187 -12.34 7.98 -16.76
C GLU A 187 -11.74 9.23 -17.45
N HIS A 188 -12.43 10.37 -17.39
CA HIS A 188 -11.95 11.62 -17.99
C HIS A 188 -10.76 12.28 -17.27
N ASN A 189 -10.43 11.87 -16.04
CA ASN A 189 -9.28 12.37 -15.28
C ASN A 189 -8.25 11.28 -14.95
N LEU A 190 -8.48 10.06 -15.44
CA LEU A 190 -7.59 8.91 -15.27
C LEU A 190 -6.20 9.18 -15.87
N ALA A 191 -6.14 9.81 -17.04
CA ALA A 191 -4.88 10.13 -17.71
C ALA A 191 -4.04 11.18 -16.96
N GLU A 192 -4.70 12.19 -16.35
CA GLU A 192 -4.02 13.19 -15.52
C GLU A 192 -3.54 12.57 -14.20
N TRP A 193 -4.32 11.64 -13.65
CA TRP A 193 -3.95 10.87 -12.47
C TRP A 193 -2.81 9.89 -12.74
N GLU A 194 -2.84 9.13 -13.83
CA GLU A 194 -1.77 8.21 -14.24
C GLU A 194 -0.47 8.99 -14.51
N LYS A 195 -0.59 10.19 -15.09
CA LYS A 195 0.56 11.09 -15.26
C LYS A 195 1.13 11.52 -13.91
N LYS A 196 0.28 11.97 -12.99
CA LYS A 196 0.69 12.39 -11.64
C LYS A 196 1.24 11.23 -10.80
N GLU A 197 0.64 10.04 -10.88
CA GLU A 197 1.13 8.81 -10.27
C GLU A 197 2.50 8.43 -10.83
N LYS A 198 2.69 8.50 -12.16
CA LYS A 198 3.97 8.16 -12.79
C LYS A 198 5.08 9.13 -12.37
N GLU A 199 4.77 10.41 -12.24
CA GLU A 199 5.66 11.45 -11.73
C GLU A 199 6.00 11.22 -10.24
N GLU A 200 5.00 10.94 -9.42
CA GLU A 200 5.14 10.65 -7.99
C GLU A 200 5.90 9.33 -7.72
N ARG A 201 5.66 8.29 -8.53
CA ARG A 201 6.37 6.99 -8.45
C ARG A 201 7.83 7.11 -8.89
N ALA A 202 8.12 7.97 -9.86
CA ALA A 202 9.50 8.30 -10.22
C ALA A 202 10.22 9.02 -9.07
N ALA A 203 9.54 9.97 -8.41
CA ALA A 203 10.06 10.66 -7.24
C ALA A 203 10.27 9.71 -6.03
N PHE A 204 9.34 8.77 -5.79
CA PHE A 204 9.48 7.79 -4.72
C PHE A 204 10.61 6.77 -4.98
N ARG A 205 10.78 6.32 -6.23
CA ARG A 205 11.90 5.43 -6.60
C ARG A 205 13.24 6.12 -6.41
N GLN A 206 13.36 7.40 -6.75
CA GLN A 206 14.58 8.17 -6.51
C GLN A 206 14.88 8.30 -5.00
N ASN A 207 13.86 8.47 -4.16
CA ASN A 207 14.00 8.56 -2.71
C ASN A 207 14.30 7.21 -2.04
N ALA A 208 13.78 6.09 -2.55
CA ALA A 208 14.02 4.75 -2.01
C ALA A 208 15.44 4.23 -2.30
N THR A 209 16.08 4.69 -3.38
CA THR A 209 17.51 4.45 -3.63
C THR A 209 18.44 5.29 -2.76
N ALA A 210 17.92 6.18 -1.91
CA ALA A 210 18.67 7.09 -1.07
C ALA A 210 18.47 6.84 0.44
N MET A 211 18.54 5.58 0.90
CA MET A 211 18.82 5.30 2.32
C MET A 211 20.00 4.32 2.51
N PRO A 212 20.98 4.64 3.40
CA PRO A 212 22.33 4.08 3.32
C PRO A 212 22.57 2.91 4.28
N GLN A 213 23.45 2.00 3.87
CA GLN A 213 24.21 1.13 4.77
C GLN A 213 25.15 1.98 5.64
N GLN A 214 25.12 1.70 6.94
CA GLN A 214 26.17 1.83 7.97
C GLN A 214 27.16 3.01 7.94
N TYR A 215 27.20 3.69 9.07
CA TYR A 215 28.29 4.49 9.63
C TYR A 215 29.70 4.07 9.19
N GLN A 216 30.41 4.98 8.52
CA GLN A 216 31.72 5.48 8.93
C GLN A 216 31.98 6.82 8.24
N ALA A 217 32.45 7.80 9.03
CA ALA A 217 32.54 9.20 8.64
C ALA A 217 33.53 9.43 7.48
N ALA A 218 33.07 10.14 6.45
CA ALA A 218 33.89 10.77 5.43
C ALA A 218 33.32 12.17 5.14
N PRO A 219 34.15 13.18 4.82
CA PRO A 219 33.75 14.58 4.73
C PRO A 219 32.65 14.80 3.69
N PRO A 220 31.78 15.82 3.86
CA PRO A 220 30.60 16.01 3.02
C PRO A 220 31.02 16.16 1.55
N GLN A 221 30.72 15.13 0.75
CA GLN A 221 30.86 15.18 -0.69
C GLN A 221 29.58 15.74 -1.29
N ASN A 222 29.71 16.73 -2.16
CA ASN A 222 28.62 17.24 -2.96
C ASN A 222 27.90 16.10 -3.70
N PRO A 223 26.57 16.17 -3.89
CA PRO A 223 25.84 15.19 -4.68
C PRO A 223 26.50 14.96 -6.05
N PRO A 224 26.50 13.73 -6.60
CA PRO A 224 27.10 13.44 -7.90
C PRO A 224 26.58 14.41 -8.99
N GLY A 225 27.47 15.19 -9.59
CA GLY A 225 27.13 16.20 -10.61
C GLY A 225 26.96 17.64 -10.11
N ALA A 226 26.94 17.89 -8.79
CA ALA A 226 26.93 19.24 -8.23
C ALA A 226 28.34 19.83 -8.10
N LYS A 227 28.54 21.05 -8.60
CA LYS A 227 29.80 21.80 -8.44
C LYS A 227 29.56 23.01 -7.54
N ASN A 228 30.59 23.41 -6.79
CA ASN A 228 30.52 24.62 -5.98
C ASN A 228 30.68 25.84 -6.89
N TYR A 229 29.66 26.70 -6.91
CA TYR A 229 29.68 27.97 -7.62
C TYR A 229 29.61 29.12 -6.64
N ARG A 230 30.39 30.16 -6.94
CA ARG A 230 30.35 31.41 -6.22
C ARG A 230 29.36 32.34 -6.91
N LEU A 231 28.34 32.80 -6.17
CA LEU A 231 27.23 33.57 -6.70
C LEU A 231 26.68 34.54 -5.65
N MET A 232 25.83 35.45 -6.10
CA MET A 232 25.10 36.38 -5.24
C MET A 232 23.60 36.25 -5.47
N ILE A 233 22.81 36.14 -4.40
CA ILE A 233 21.34 36.15 -4.49
C ILE A 233 20.85 37.60 -4.54
N THR A 234 20.10 37.92 -5.59
CA THR A 234 19.67 39.30 -5.89
C THR A 234 18.18 39.53 -5.71
N SER A 235 17.37 38.47 -5.51
CA SER A 235 15.94 38.60 -5.22
C SER A 235 15.48 37.77 -4.02
N ASN A 236 14.31 38.12 -3.49
CA ASN A 236 13.56 37.25 -2.57
C ASN A 236 13.16 35.94 -3.27
N PHE A 237 12.91 34.91 -2.46
CA PHE A 237 12.35 33.64 -2.92
C PHE A 237 10.93 33.82 -3.43
N ARG A 238 10.64 33.25 -4.59
CA ARG A 238 9.33 33.23 -5.25
C ARG A 238 8.95 31.80 -5.57
N ARG A 239 7.66 31.58 -5.85
CA ARG A 239 7.15 30.28 -6.24
C ARG A 239 6.70 30.33 -7.70
N ASP A 240 7.13 29.37 -8.51
CA ASP A 240 6.70 29.28 -9.90
C ASP A 240 5.32 28.59 -10.01
N GLN A 241 4.77 28.55 -11.23
CA GLN A 241 3.46 27.94 -11.51
C GLN A 241 3.44 26.42 -11.26
N ASN A 242 4.61 25.77 -11.21
CA ASN A 242 4.78 24.35 -10.91
C ASN A 242 5.07 24.09 -9.43
N GLY A 243 5.06 25.14 -8.60
CA GLY A 243 5.19 25.05 -7.16
C GLY A 243 6.63 25.00 -6.63
N TYR A 244 7.65 25.15 -7.48
CA TYR A 244 9.06 25.22 -7.07
C TYR A 244 9.41 26.58 -6.50
N TYR A 245 10.24 26.59 -5.47
CA TYR A 245 10.83 27.83 -4.97
C TYR A 245 12.04 28.21 -5.82
N TYR A 246 12.16 29.48 -6.18
CA TYR A 246 13.29 30.00 -6.92
C TYR A 246 13.67 31.41 -6.46
N CYS A 247 14.90 31.81 -6.71
CA CYS A 247 15.34 33.20 -6.60
C CYS A 247 16.24 33.58 -7.79
N GLU A 248 16.38 34.87 -8.04
CA GLU A 248 17.33 35.39 -9.00
C GLU A 248 18.71 35.45 -8.35
N CYS A 249 19.71 35.00 -9.09
CA CYS A 249 21.11 35.02 -8.71
C CYS A 249 21.95 35.66 -9.81
N SER A 250 23.08 36.24 -9.43
CA SER A 250 24.11 36.72 -10.34
C SER A 250 25.40 35.97 -10.11
N MET A 251 26.03 35.54 -11.20
CA MET A 251 27.39 34.98 -11.20
C MET A 251 28.18 35.70 -12.29
N LYS A 252 29.28 36.36 -11.90
CA LYS A 252 30.15 37.13 -12.82
C LYS A 252 29.37 38.14 -13.69
N GLY A 253 28.33 38.76 -13.15
CA GLY A 253 27.50 39.74 -13.86
C GLY A 253 26.36 39.14 -14.70
N HIS A 254 26.25 37.82 -14.82
CA HIS A 254 25.15 37.17 -15.52
C HIS A 254 24.05 36.74 -14.55
N GLY A 255 22.82 37.17 -14.82
CA GLY A 255 21.63 36.81 -14.06
C GLY A 255 21.08 35.45 -14.46
N PHE A 256 20.67 34.64 -13.49
CA PHE A 256 20.02 33.35 -13.70
C PHE A 256 19.06 33.02 -12.57
N LEU A 257 18.15 32.06 -12.80
CA LEU A 257 17.24 31.56 -11.77
C LEU A 257 17.86 30.35 -11.09
N LEU A 258 17.96 30.41 -9.76
CA LEU A 258 18.34 29.29 -8.90
C LEU A 258 17.07 28.69 -8.29
N TYR A 259 16.83 27.41 -8.58
CA TYR A 259 15.67 26.67 -8.09
C TYR A 259 16.04 25.83 -6.85
N PHE A 260 15.09 25.69 -5.93
CA PHE A 260 15.26 25.01 -4.65
C PHE A 260 14.27 23.84 -4.56
N ASN A 261 14.79 22.63 -4.35
CA ASN A 261 13.97 21.43 -4.19
C ASN A 261 13.25 21.39 -2.83
N LYS A 262 13.77 22.10 -1.84
CA LYS A 262 13.17 22.34 -0.52
C LYS A 262 13.45 23.78 -0.11
N PHE A 263 12.52 24.42 0.60
CA PHE A 263 12.77 25.75 1.14
C PHE A 263 13.90 25.67 2.17
N PRO A 264 14.97 26.47 2.05
CA PRO A 264 16.09 26.42 3.00
C PRO A 264 15.61 26.85 4.39
N GLU A 265 15.89 26.05 5.43
CA GLU A 265 15.49 26.34 6.82
C GLU A 265 16.07 27.68 7.32
N ASN A 266 17.25 28.05 6.80
CA ASN A 266 17.85 29.37 6.95
C ASN A 266 18.04 30.00 5.56
N PRO A 267 17.27 31.04 5.20
CA PRO A 267 17.42 31.70 3.90
C PRO A 267 18.81 32.32 3.77
N PHE A 268 19.40 32.16 2.59
CA PHE A 268 20.72 32.68 2.27
C PHE A 268 20.73 34.23 2.28
N PRO A 269 21.85 34.86 2.69
CA PRO A 269 21.94 36.31 2.73
C PRO A 269 21.88 36.91 1.33
N MET A 270 20.99 37.90 1.13
CA MET A 270 20.91 38.67 -0.11
C MET A 270 22.10 39.61 -0.29
N ASN A 271 22.47 39.88 -1.54
CA ASN A 271 23.54 40.82 -1.93
C ASN A 271 24.90 40.53 -1.27
N LYS A 272 25.13 39.28 -0.85
CA LYS A 272 26.42 38.78 -0.38
C LYS A 272 26.86 37.63 -1.27
N GLU A 273 28.15 37.59 -1.54
CA GLU A 273 28.75 36.51 -2.31
C GLU A 273 28.84 35.24 -1.43
N ILE A 274 28.23 34.16 -1.91
CA ILE A 274 28.15 32.87 -1.22
C ILE A 274 28.60 31.76 -2.15
N VAL A 275 29.11 30.67 -1.57
CA VAL A 275 29.47 29.47 -2.32
C VAL A 275 28.38 28.44 -2.08
N LEU A 276 27.69 28.05 -3.15
CA LEU A 276 26.66 27.02 -3.10
C LEU A 276 26.99 25.87 -4.04
N PRO A 277 26.72 24.62 -3.62
CA PRO A 277 26.67 23.51 -4.55
C PRO A 277 25.47 23.69 -5.49
N ILE A 278 25.73 23.80 -6.79
CA ILE A 278 24.71 23.90 -7.83
C ILE A 278 24.84 22.73 -8.79
N MET A 279 23.69 22.16 -9.14
CA MET A 279 23.54 21.21 -10.22
C MET A 279 22.84 21.88 -11.40
N ILE A 280 23.35 21.68 -12.61
CA ILE A 280 22.74 22.20 -13.84
C ILE A 280 22.05 21.05 -14.56
N ILE A 281 20.73 21.11 -14.70
CA ILE A 281 19.90 20.12 -15.38
C ILE A 281 19.03 20.87 -16.38
N ASP A 282 19.05 20.46 -17.66
CA ASP A 282 18.24 21.06 -18.73
C ASP A 282 18.33 22.60 -18.78
N ASN A 283 19.55 23.14 -18.70
CA ASN A 283 19.86 24.59 -18.65
C ASN A 283 19.25 25.37 -17.45
N ARG A 284 18.79 24.67 -16.41
CA ARG A 284 18.34 25.29 -15.15
C ARG A 284 19.32 25.00 -14.03
N CYS A 285 19.52 25.98 -13.15
CA CYS A 285 20.40 25.86 -11.99
C CYS A 285 19.59 25.46 -10.76
N TYR A 286 19.97 24.37 -10.09
CA TYR A 286 19.33 23.88 -8.87
C TYR A 286 20.30 23.90 -7.71
N TRP A 287 19.87 24.42 -6.56
CA TRP A 287 20.62 24.30 -5.33
C TRP A 287 20.64 22.83 -4.87
N ALA A 288 21.84 22.26 -4.79
CA ALA A 288 22.07 20.90 -4.39
C ALA A 288 22.37 20.86 -2.88
N SER A 289 21.32 20.92 -2.04
CA SER A 289 21.47 20.74 -0.59
C SER A 289 22.29 19.48 -0.30
N PRO A 290 23.30 19.55 0.58
CA PRO A 290 23.83 18.35 1.21
C PRO A 290 22.75 17.62 2.01
#